data_AF-D4AKI9-F1
#
_entry.id   AF-D4AKI9-F1
#
_cell.length_a   1.000
_cell.length_b   1.000
_cell.length_c   1.000
_cell.angle_alpha   90.00
_cell.angle_beta   90.00
_cell.angle_gamma   90.00
#
_symmetry.space_group_name_H-M   'P 1'
#
loop_
_entity.id
_entity.type
_entity.pdbx_description
1 polymer ?
#
loop_
_entity_poly.entity_id
_entity_poly.type
_entity_poly.pdbx_seq_one_letter_code
_entity_poly.pdbx_strand_id
1 'polypeptide(L)'
;MEYPSLPRPVNPLTKRTIEPAHKFEINLESDSFSVAKFELFLRYQTTIHKEHESRWKHSDFKRFLCSGIKQKTVKHTITQEDGSTTTVERKLGSYHQCYRIDGKLVAVAVLDLLPHSVSSVYIFYDPEYEKFELGKISAMREIALTQEMHFQHYYMGISSPPFSFNLNLDDLYYMLRESGYYIHSCPKMRYKGTFRPQYIQDPETFEWHSLDEVFAPKLDNQRYFSIAGQQVPDVYEDIPDEDAMSLFDLHMPGVLTVQQLKSTVDLDHWHLLIRGMLVEMIDLVGWETSSVKNPQAIKGIVAELAATLGPEVVKNSAVVMFQS
;
A
#
# COMPACT_ATOMS: atom_id res chain seq x y z
N MET A 1 20.15 15.96 -10.97
CA MET A 1 20.88 16.48 -9.79
C MET A 1 20.20 17.76 -9.37
N GLU A 2 19.64 17.83 -8.16
CA GLU A 2 18.93 19.01 -7.62
C GLU A 2 19.88 20.17 -7.23
N TYR A 3 21.17 19.89 -7.03
CA TYR A 3 22.17 20.86 -6.56
C TYR A 3 22.55 22.05 -7.47
N PRO A 4 22.35 22.05 -8.81
CA PRO A 4 22.73 23.20 -9.64
C PRO A 4 21.84 24.44 -9.45
N SER A 5 20.60 24.27 -8.96
CA SER A 5 19.61 25.36 -8.86
C SER A 5 19.55 26.01 -7.47
N LEU A 6 20.23 25.46 -6.46
CA LEU A 6 20.23 26.00 -5.10
C LEU A 6 21.51 26.81 -4.83
N PRO A 7 21.40 28.07 -4.37
CA PRO A 7 22.56 28.85 -4.00
C PRO A 7 23.30 28.18 -2.83
N ARG A 8 24.60 27.92 -3.03
CA ARG A 8 25.43 27.27 -2.02
C ARG A 8 25.67 28.20 -0.84
N PRO A 9 25.62 27.70 0.42
CA PRO A 9 25.99 28.49 1.58
C PRO A 9 27.41 29.03 1.41
N VAL A 10 27.64 30.30 1.73
CA VAL A 10 28.95 30.93 1.66
C VAL A 10 29.51 31.04 3.08
N ASN A 11 30.74 30.60 3.27
CA ASN A 11 31.41 30.76 4.54
C ASN A 11 31.64 32.27 4.81
N PRO A 12 31.11 32.83 5.93
CA PRO A 12 31.15 34.26 6.16
C PRO A 12 32.57 34.81 6.38
N LEU A 13 33.52 33.97 6.81
CA LEU A 13 34.92 34.31 7.06
C LEU A 13 35.77 34.20 5.79
N THR A 14 35.64 33.11 5.03
CA THR A 14 36.49 32.85 3.86
C THR A 14 35.90 33.39 2.55
N LYS A 15 34.62 33.79 2.56
CA LYS A 15 33.85 34.21 1.37
C LYS A 15 33.80 33.17 0.25
N ARG A 16 34.14 31.91 0.54
CA ARG A 16 34.07 30.79 -0.40
C ARG A 16 32.78 30.01 -0.19
N THR A 17 32.25 29.44 -1.27
CA THR A 17 31.16 28.47 -1.19
C THR A 17 31.58 27.25 -0.37
N ILE A 18 30.67 26.81 0.50
CA ILE A 18 30.83 25.61 1.28
C ILE A 18 30.44 24.44 0.38
N GLU A 19 31.40 23.57 0.13
CA GLU A 19 31.17 22.30 -0.55
C GLU A 19 30.63 21.27 0.46
N PRO A 20 29.59 20.49 0.13
CA PRO A 20 29.15 19.40 0.96
C PRO A 20 30.29 18.41 1.22
N ALA A 21 30.45 17.96 2.47
CA ALA A 21 31.44 16.95 2.83
C ALA A 21 31.15 15.57 2.19
N HIS A 22 29.88 15.32 1.86
CA HIS A 22 29.40 14.08 1.28
C HIS A 22 28.50 14.36 0.08
N LYS A 23 28.50 13.44 -0.88
CA LYS A 23 27.64 13.49 -2.07
C LYS A 23 26.40 12.63 -1.82
N PHE A 24 25.24 13.28 -1.73
CA PHE A 24 23.95 12.59 -1.64
C PHE A 24 23.30 12.49 -3.02
N GLU A 25 22.95 11.28 -3.44
CA GLU A 25 22.39 11.01 -4.77
C GLU A 25 21.12 10.17 -4.67
N ILE A 26 20.13 10.52 -5.47
CA ILE A 26 18.85 9.83 -5.52
C ILE A 26 18.56 9.49 -6.97
N ASN A 27 18.33 8.21 -7.25
CA ASN A 27 18.03 7.72 -8.59
C ASN A 27 16.81 6.82 -8.56
N LEU A 28 15.96 6.95 -9.57
CA LEU A 28 14.85 6.03 -9.80
C LEU A 28 15.33 4.88 -10.68
N GLU A 29 15.33 3.67 -10.14
CA GLU A 29 15.75 2.44 -10.81
C GLU A 29 14.57 1.49 -10.99
N SER A 30 14.72 0.49 -11.86
CA SER A 30 13.71 -0.58 -11.92
C SER A 30 13.61 -1.32 -10.59
N ASP A 31 12.44 -1.89 -10.32
CA ASP A 31 12.16 -2.78 -9.19
C ASP A 31 12.94 -4.12 -9.26
N SER A 32 13.91 -4.25 -10.18
CA SER A 32 14.74 -5.44 -10.33
C SER A 32 15.65 -5.72 -9.13
N PHE A 33 15.96 -7.01 -8.97
CA PHE A 33 16.91 -7.50 -8.00
C PHE A 33 18.32 -6.95 -8.24
N SER A 34 18.97 -6.53 -7.17
CA SER A 34 20.43 -6.38 -7.13
C SER A 34 20.95 -6.88 -5.79
N VAL A 35 22.20 -7.34 -5.78
CA VAL A 35 22.87 -7.81 -4.54
C VAL A 35 22.89 -6.70 -3.50
N ALA A 36 23.23 -5.46 -3.90
CA ALA A 36 23.25 -4.31 -3.00
C ALA A 36 21.88 -4.00 -2.36
N LYS A 37 20.79 -4.11 -3.13
CA LYS A 37 19.42 -3.92 -2.60
C LYS A 37 19.07 -5.03 -1.60
N PHE A 38 19.42 -6.28 -1.91
CA PHE A 38 19.14 -7.42 -1.04
C PHE A 38 19.94 -7.37 0.26
N GLU A 39 21.24 -7.06 0.21
CA GLU A 39 22.08 -6.95 1.41
C GLU A 39 21.60 -5.84 2.36
N LEU A 40 21.20 -4.70 1.79
CA LEU A 40 20.60 -3.61 2.55
C LEU A 40 19.29 -4.03 3.23
N PHE A 41 18.42 -4.70 2.49
CA PHE A 41 17.17 -5.25 3.00
C PHE A 41 17.41 -6.26 4.14
N LEU A 42 18.34 -7.20 3.95
CA LEU A 42 18.66 -8.20 4.96
C LEU A 42 19.17 -7.57 6.26
N ARG A 43 20.05 -6.55 6.16
CA ARG A 43 20.52 -5.80 7.32
C ARG A 43 19.38 -5.08 8.04
N TYR A 44 18.47 -4.46 7.28
CA TYR A 44 17.29 -3.81 7.84
C TYR A 44 16.39 -4.81 8.58
N GLN A 45 16.05 -5.94 7.97
CA GLN A 45 15.20 -6.96 8.59
C GLN A 45 15.82 -7.56 9.86
N THR A 46 17.11 -7.92 9.80
CA THR A 46 17.82 -8.51 10.95
C THR A 46 18.00 -7.52 12.10
N THR A 47 18.19 -6.23 11.81
CA THR A 47 18.45 -5.22 12.85
C THR A 47 17.18 -4.61 13.41
N ILE A 48 16.25 -4.20 12.54
CA ILE A 48 15.03 -3.47 12.92
C ILE A 48 13.88 -4.43 13.23
N HIS A 49 13.71 -5.51 12.45
CA HIS A 49 12.65 -6.50 12.66
C HIS A 49 13.09 -7.72 13.49
N LYS A 50 14.39 -7.83 13.82
CA LYS A 50 14.98 -8.92 14.61
C LYS A 50 14.74 -10.32 14.01
N GLU A 51 14.50 -10.38 12.70
CA GLU A 51 14.31 -11.63 11.97
C GLU A 51 15.65 -12.32 11.69
N HIS A 52 15.69 -13.65 11.74
CA HIS A 52 16.91 -14.39 11.45
C HIS A 52 17.24 -14.36 9.94
N GLU A 53 18.52 -14.23 9.59
CA GLU A 53 18.95 -14.10 8.19
C GLU A 53 18.51 -15.28 7.29
N SER A 54 18.44 -16.49 7.85
CA SER A 54 18.00 -17.69 7.14
C SER A 54 16.54 -17.64 6.68
N ARG A 55 15.74 -16.70 7.21
CA ARG A 55 14.35 -16.47 6.80
C ARG A 55 14.26 -15.92 5.38
N TRP A 56 15.26 -15.17 4.94
CA TRP A 56 15.21 -14.36 3.74
C TRP A 56 16.08 -14.93 2.63
N LYS A 57 15.43 -15.58 1.66
CA LYS A 57 16.09 -16.01 0.43
C LYS A 57 15.95 -14.94 -0.64
N HIS A 58 16.80 -14.99 -1.67
CA HIS A 58 16.67 -14.11 -2.85
C HIS A 58 15.29 -14.21 -3.51
N SER A 59 14.67 -15.40 -3.51
CA SER A 59 13.32 -15.61 -4.06
C SER A 59 12.26 -14.84 -3.28
N ASP A 60 12.37 -14.79 -1.95
CA ASP A 60 11.43 -14.08 -1.10
C ASP A 60 11.52 -12.57 -1.32
N PHE A 61 12.74 -12.04 -1.38
CA PHE A 61 12.97 -10.63 -1.71
C PHE A 61 12.40 -10.28 -3.09
N LYS A 62 12.64 -11.13 -4.11
CA LYS A 62 12.11 -10.89 -5.46
C LYS A 62 10.59 -10.88 -5.50
N ARG A 63 9.95 -11.83 -4.83
CA ARG A 63 8.48 -11.90 -4.75
C ARG A 63 7.90 -10.73 -3.94
N PHE A 64 8.65 -10.21 -2.98
CA PHE A 64 8.16 -9.14 -2.14
C PHE A 64 8.35 -7.76 -2.77
N LEU A 65 9.52 -7.50 -3.38
CA LEU A 65 9.94 -6.16 -3.79
C LEU A 65 10.33 -6.06 -5.27
N CYS A 66 10.27 -7.14 -6.06
CA CYS A 66 10.67 -7.13 -7.48
C CYS A 66 9.62 -7.70 -8.43
N SER A 67 8.39 -7.86 -7.97
CA SER A 67 7.26 -8.37 -8.76
C SER A 67 6.12 -7.36 -8.78
N GLY A 68 6.47 -6.08 -8.89
CA GLY A 68 5.51 -4.99 -8.92
C GLY A 68 4.79 -4.86 -10.27
N ILE A 69 4.09 -3.74 -10.42
CA ILE A 69 3.35 -3.35 -11.62
C ILE A 69 4.33 -3.21 -12.80
N LYS A 70 3.97 -3.82 -13.93
CA LYS A 70 4.77 -3.76 -15.15
C LYS A 70 5.01 -2.31 -15.58
N GLN A 71 6.27 -1.99 -15.81
CA GLN A 71 6.70 -0.67 -16.23
C GLN A 71 6.26 -0.36 -17.67
N LYS A 72 5.75 0.85 -17.88
CA LYS A 72 5.42 1.39 -19.20
C LYS A 72 5.64 2.89 -19.26
N THR A 73 5.95 3.41 -20.43
CA THR A 73 6.00 4.85 -20.68
C THR A 73 4.77 5.25 -21.48
N VAL A 74 4.05 6.25 -20.99
CA VAL A 74 2.84 6.79 -21.64
C VAL A 74 3.04 8.26 -21.96
N LYS A 75 2.30 8.77 -22.95
CA LYS A 75 2.24 10.21 -23.22
C LYS A 75 1.14 10.82 -22.37
N HIS A 76 1.43 11.91 -21.68
CA HIS A 76 0.47 12.63 -20.86
C HIS A 76 0.43 14.10 -21.29
N THR A 77 -0.78 14.61 -21.55
CA THR A 77 -0.99 16.01 -21.89
C THR A 77 -1.27 16.80 -20.63
N ILE A 78 -0.41 17.78 -20.35
CA ILE A 78 -0.58 18.75 -19.27
C ILE A 78 -1.16 20.02 -19.87
N THR A 79 -2.26 20.50 -19.29
CA THR A 79 -2.82 21.82 -19.59
C THR A 79 -2.31 22.81 -18.55
N GLN A 80 -1.64 23.87 -18.99
CA GLN A 80 -1.18 24.95 -18.12
C GLN A 80 -2.31 25.94 -17.81
N GLU A 81 -2.09 26.81 -16.82
CA GLU A 81 -3.08 27.81 -16.40
C GLU A 81 -3.48 28.80 -17.52
N ASP A 82 -2.58 29.03 -18.49
CA ASP A 82 -2.83 29.87 -19.66
C ASP A 82 -3.61 29.16 -20.79
N GLY A 83 -4.02 27.90 -20.57
CA GLY A 83 -4.71 27.06 -21.54
C GLY A 83 -3.80 26.38 -22.58
N SER A 84 -2.49 26.63 -22.54
CA SER A 84 -1.54 25.91 -23.39
C SER A 84 -1.43 24.44 -22.97
N THR A 85 -1.15 23.56 -23.94
CA THR A 85 -0.98 22.12 -23.65
C THR A 85 0.44 21.67 -23.99
N THR A 86 1.03 20.86 -23.12
CA THR A 86 2.35 20.26 -23.31
C THR A 86 2.23 18.76 -23.13
N THR A 87 2.72 17.98 -24.11
CA THR A 87 2.79 16.52 -23.98
C THR A 87 4.12 16.13 -23.36
N VAL A 88 4.07 15.42 -22.23
CA VAL A 88 5.24 14.86 -21.55
C VAL A 88 5.21 13.34 -21.58
N GLU A 89 6.39 12.72 -21.58
CA GLU A 89 6.50 11.29 -21.32
C GLU A 89 6.43 11.01 -19.83
N ARG A 90 5.57 10.07 -19.44
CA ARG A 90 5.34 9.68 -18.05
C ARG A 90 5.65 8.20 -17.88
N LYS A 91 6.49 7.91 -16.90
CA LYS A 91 6.79 6.54 -16.47
C LYS A 91 5.71 6.06 -15.51
N LEU A 92 5.21 4.85 -15.76
CA LEU A 92 4.27 4.14 -14.91
C LEU A 92 4.86 2.77 -14.54
N GLY A 93 4.33 2.16 -13.48
CA GLY A 93 4.76 0.87 -12.93
C GLY A 93 5.59 1.00 -11.65
N SER A 94 6.13 -0.11 -11.17
CA SER A 94 6.89 -0.15 -9.91
C SER A 94 8.37 0.17 -10.12
N TYR A 95 8.94 0.94 -9.20
CA TYR A 95 10.33 1.39 -9.23
C TYR A 95 10.96 1.38 -7.84
N HIS A 96 12.29 1.31 -7.81
CA HIS A 96 13.09 1.50 -6.62
C HIS A 96 13.77 2.87 -6.64
N GLN A 97 13.33 3.76 -5.77
CA GLN A 97 14.01 5.02 -5.52
C GLN A 97 15.18 4.78 -4.56
N CYS A 98 16.40 4.86 -5.10
CA CYS A 98 17.63 4.46 -4.44
C CYS A 98 18.42 5.67 -3.95
N TYR A 99 18.68 5.72 -2.65
CA TYR A 99 19.39 6.80 -1.97
C TYR A 99 20.83 6.39 -1.70
N ARG A 100 21.79 7.23 -2.11
CA ARG A 100 23.21 6.96 -1.99
C ARG A 100 23.95 8.10 -1.30
N ILE A 101 24.91 7.75 -0.45
CA ILE A 101 25.86 8.68 0.16
C ILE A 101 27.25 8.23 -0.27
N ASP A 102 27.98 9.09 -0.99
CA ASP A 102 29.31 8.80 -1.56
C ASP A 102 29.34 7.50 -2.37
N GLY A 103 28.25 7.24 -3.10
CA GLY A 103 28.09 6.02 -3.91
C GLY A 103 27.60 4.78 -3.14
N LYS A 104 27.65 4.77 -1.80
CA LYS A 104 27.08 3.68 -0.96
C LYS A 104 25.56 3.77 -0.96
N LEU A 105 24.86 2.67 -1.27
CA LEU A 105 23.40 2.58 -1.15
C LEU A 105 23.00 2.52 0.33
N VAL A 106 22.22 3.50 0.78
CA VAL A 106 21.85 3.66 2.20
C VAL A 106 20.34 3.53 2.44
N ALA A 107 19.50 3.73 1.44
CA ALA A 107 18.07 3.48 1.51
C ALA A 107 17.49 3.13 0.15
N VAL A 108 16.37 2.42 0.17
CA VAL A 108 15.55 2.13 -0.99
C VAL A 108 14.09 2.31 -0.60
N ALA A 109 13.39 3.19 -1.33
CA ALA A 109 11.94 3.28 -1.30
C ALA A 109 11.37 2.54 -2.52
N VAL A 110 10.37 1.71 -2.29
CA VAL A 110 9.62 0.98 -3.30
C VAL A 110 8.38 1.81 -3.63
N LEU A 111 8.28 2.23 -4.88
CA LEU A 111 7.27 3.17 -5.34
C LEU A 111 6.48 2.59 -6.51
N ASP A 112 5.17 2.81 -6.51
CA ASP A 112 4.32 2.58 -7.68
C ASP A 112 3.97 3.92 -8.32
N LEU A 113 4.36 4.09 -9.58
CA LEU A 113 3.96 5.23 -10.41
C LEU A 113 2.67 4.88 -11.14
N LEU A 114 1.56 5.43 -10.66
CA LEU A 114 0.21 5.20 -11.16
C LEU A 114 -0.21 6.36 -12.08
N PRO A 115 -1.29 6.24 -12.89
CA PRO A 115 -1.65 7.27 -13.87
C PRO A 115 -1.73 8.70 -13.33
N HIS A 116 -2.18 8.86 -12.07
CA HIS A 116 -2.42 10.14 -11.41
C HIS A 116 -1.60 10.37 -10.14
N SER A 117 -0.78 9.41 -9.72
CA SER A 117 -0.14 9.48 -8.41
C SER A 117 1.20 8.73 -8.30
N VAL A 118 1.94 9.09 -7.26
CA VAL A 118 3.07 8.31 -6.74
C VAL A 118 2.60 7.60 -5.47
N SER A 119 2.76 6.28 -5.38
CA SER A 119 2.42 5.50 -4.19
C SER A 119 3.67 4.96 -3.52
N SER A 120 3.85 5.25 -2.23
CA SER A 120 4.93 4.74 -1.39
C SER A 120 4.54 3.41 -0.77
N VAL A 121 5.16 2.32 -1.23
CA VAL A 121 4.80 0.95 -0.83
C VAL A 121 5.60 0.51 0.39
N TYR A 122 6.92 0.63 0.32
CA TYR A 122 7.82 0.14 1.35
C TYR A 122 9.12 0.93 1.36
N ILE A 123 9.75 1.07 2.52
CA ILE A 123 11.09 1.63 2.63
C ILE A 123 11.94 0.79 3.58
N PHE A 124 13.18 0.54 3.16
CA PHE A 124 14.20 -0.07 3.99
C PHE A 124 15.52 0.68 3.83
N TYR A 125 16.31 0.72 4.89
CA TYR A 125 17.52 1.55 4.95
C TYR A 125 18.60 0.90 5.82
N ASP A 126 19.83 1.41 5.70
CA ASP A 126 20.97 0.96 6.49
C ASP A 126 20.82 1.50 7.92
N PRO A 127 20.67 0.65 8.95
CA PRO A 127 20.42 1.08 10.33
C PRO A 127 21.47 2.05 10.90
N GLU A 128 22.68 2.06 10.33
CA GLU A 128 23.72 3.05 10.66
C GLU A 128 23.26 4.51 10.45
N TYR A 129 22.28 4.72 9.57
CA TYR A 129 21.71 6.01 9.21
C TYR A 129 20.35 6.29 9.87
N GLU A 130 19.92 5.47 10.85
CA GLU A 130 18.62 5.62 11.54
C GLU A 130 18.41 7.03 12.09
N LYS A 131 19.46 7.65 12.64
CA LYS A 131 19.44 9.02 13.19
C LYS A 131 19.00 10.10 12.19
N PHE A 132 19.05 9.82 10.89
CA PHE A 132 18.65 10.75 9.84
C PHE A 132 17.17 10.61 9.45
N GLU A 133 16.44 9.68 10.08
CA GLU A 133 15.00 9.47 9.86
C GLU A 133 14.66 9.35 8.36
N LEU A 134 15.35 8.44 7.65
CA LEU A 134 15.27 8.33 6.19
C LEU A 134 13.85 8.14 5.64
N GLY A 135 12.91 7.64 6.45
CA GLY A 135 11.48 7.62 6.10
C GLY A 135 10.87 9.01 5.84
N LYS A 136 11.27 10.04 6.61
CA LYS A 136 10.82 11.43 6.40
C LYS A 136 11.48 12.05 5.17
N ILE A 137 12.78 11.81 4.99
CA ILE A 137 13.52 12.27 3.80
C ILE A 137 12.93 11.65 2.54
N SER A 138 12.58 10.36 2.61
CA SER A 138 11.95 9.66 1.50
C SER A 138 10.62 10.31 1.12
N ALA A 139 9.75 10.51 2.10
CA ALA A 139 8.46 11.17 1.90
C ALA A 139 8.59 12.56 1.27
N MET A 140 9.49 13.41 1.78
CA MET A 140 9.72 14.74 1.19
C MET A 140 10.18 14.66 -0.25
N ARG A 141 11.07 13.72 -0.57
CA ARG A 141 11.55 13.54 -1.94
C ARG A 141 10.47 12.97 -2.86
N GLU A 142 9.60 12.10 -2.36
CA GLU A 142 8.48 11.55 -3.12
C GLU A 142 7.39 12.61 -3.39
N ILE A 143 7.17 13.55 -2.47
CA ILE A 143 6.35 14.76 -2.71
C ILE A 143 6.97 15.59 -3.84
N ALA A 144 8.28 15.84 -3.78
CA ALA A 144 8.98 16.59 -4.84
C ALA A 144 8.91 15.86 -6.19
N LEU A 145 9.09 14.53 -6.20
CA LEU A 145 8.93 13.68 -7.39
C LEU A 145 7.52 13.80 -7.99
N THR A 146 6.50 13.81 -7.13
CA THR A 146 5.10 13.97 -7.54
C THR A 146 4.89 15.28 -8.30
N GLN A 147 5.45 16.38 -7.78
CA GLN A 147 5.41 17.69 -8.43
C GLN A 147 6.22 17.71 -9.74
N GLU A 148 7.44 17.19 -9.73
CA GLU A 148 8.33 17.12 -10.91
C GLU A 148 7.74 16.33 -12.07
N MET A 149 6.98 15.27 -11.78
CA MET A 149 6.35 14.41 -12.78
C MET A 149 4.89 14.81 -13.08
N HIS A 150 4.43 15.92 -12.51
CA HIS A 150 3.07 16.46 -12.65
C HIS A 150 1.98 15.43 -12.26
N PHE A 151 2.26 14.62 -11.26
CA PHE A 151 1.25 13.79 -10.62
C PHE A 151 0.37 14.67 -9.73
N GLN A 152 -0.91 14.31 -9.63
CA GLN A 152 -1.88 15.07 -8.86
C GLN A 152 -1.80 14.74 -7.38
N HIS A 153 -1.39 13.50 -7.06
CA HIS A 153 -1.44 12.97 -5.71
C HIS A 153 -0.16 12.22 -5.34
N TYR A 154 0.18 12.30 -4.05
CA TYR A 154 1.20 11.47 -3.44
C TYR A 154 0.56 10.65 -2.33
N TYR A 155 0.70 9.34 -2.40
CA TYR A 155 0.18 8.41 -1.40
C TYR A 155 1.34 7.91 -0.54
N MET A 156 1.33 8.29 0.74
CA MET A 156 2.42 8.02 1.69
C MET A 156 2.41 6.58 2.23
N GLY A 157 2.00 5.62 1.40
CA GLY A 157 1.40 4.38 1.85
C GLY A 157 0.05 4.70 2.46
N ILE A 158 -0.96 3.89 2.10
CA ILE A 158 -2.35 4.07 2.50
C ILE A 158 -2.96 5.35 1.95
N SER A 159 -4.19 5.19 1.48
CA SER A 159 -5.21 6.22 1.37
C SER A 159 -5.18 6.98 0.03
N SER A 160 -6.18 6.60 -0.78
CA SER A 160 -6.64 7.02 -2.11
C SER A 160 -7.02 8.52 -2.22
N PRO A 161 -7.34 9.02 -3.43
CA PRO A 161 -7.45 10.47 -3.68
C PRO A 161 -8.72 11.10 -3.10
N PRO A 162 -8.67 12.40 -2.74
CA PRO A 162 -9.89 13.19 -2.65
C PRO A 162 -10.46 13.35 -4.06
N PHE A 163 -11.79 13.31 -4.20
CA PHE A 163 -12.59 13.60 -5.40
C PHE A 163 -13.04 12.42 -6.28
N SER A 164 -14.37 12.24 -6.29
CA SER A 164 -15.15 11.50 -7.28
C SER A 164 -15.16 12.24 -8.63
N PHE A 165 -14.52 11.65 -9.64
CA PHE A 165 -14.89 11.86 -11.04
C PHE A 165 -15.30 10.50 -11.64
N ASN A 166 -16.00 10.54 -12.78
CA ASN A 166 -16.42 9.37 -13.56
C ASN A 166 -15.23 8.45 -13.91
N LEU A 167 -14.81 7.61 -12.97
CA LEU A 167 -13.82 6.57 -13.17
C LEU A 167 -14.51 5.37 -13.82
N ASN A 168 -13.85 4.77 -14.81
CA ASN A 168 -14.30 3.51 -15.37
C ASN A 168 -13.97 2.35 -14.41
N LEU A 169 -14.53 1.17 -14.68
CA LEU A 169 -14.32 -0.03 -13.86
C LEU A 169 -12.85 -0.43 -13.69
N ASP A 170 -11.99 -0.15 -14.67
CA ASP A 170 -10.56 -0.47 -14.58
C ASP A 170 -9.87 0.45 -13.55
N ASP A 171 -10.18 1.75 -13.56
CA ASP A 171 -9.67 2.71 -12.58
C ASP A 171 -10.15 2.39 -11.16
N LEU A 172 -11.40 1.94 -11.01
CA LEU A 172 -11.95 1.48 -9.74
C LEU A 172 -11.27 0.18 -9.24
N TYR A 173 -10.98 -0.74 -10.16
CA TYR A 173 -10.29 -2.00 -9.88
C TYR A 173 -8.83 -1.77 -9.44
N TYR A 174 -8.10 -0.87 -10.11
CA TYR A 174 -6.77 -0.44 -9.66
C TYR A 174 -6.81 0.35 -8.35
N MET A 175 -7.86 1.14 -8.11
CA MET A 175 -8.03 1.88 -6.85
C MET A 175 -8.28 0.95 -5.65
N LEU A 176 -9.12 -0.08 -5.81
CA LEU A 176 -9.46 -1.03 -4.75
C LEU A 176 -8.32 -2.00 -4.43
N ARG A 177 -7.54 -2.41 -5.44
CA ARG A 177 -6.44 -3.37 -5.28
C ARG A 177 -5.20 -2.79 -4.57
N GLU A 178 -4.98 -1.49 -4.68
CA GLU A 178 -3.72 -0.84 -4.29
C GLU A 178 -3.89 0.08 -3.05
N SER A 179 -4.99 -0.07 -2.32
CA SER A 179 -5.29 0.65 -1.07
C SER A 179 -4.46 0.09 0.09
N GLY A 180 -3.60 0.91 0.70
CA GLY A 180 -2.99 0.59 1.99
C GLY A 180 -3.85 1.04 3.19
N TYR A 181 -3.46 0.69 4.44
CA TYR A 181 -4.12 0.96 5.77
C TYR A 181 -3.34 1.86 6.77
N TYR A 182 -3.86 3.04 7.19
CA TYR A 182 -3.13 3.96 8.08
C TYR A 182 -3.46 3.61 9.52
N ILE A 183 -2.46 3.09 10.21
CA ILE A 183 -2.61 2.66 11.59
C ILE A 183 -2.12 3.79 12.49
N HIS A 184 -3.05 4.58 13.01
CA HIS A 184 -2.75 5.77 13.82
C HIS A 184 -1.92 5.46 15.09
N SER A 185 -2.14 4.27 15.67
CA SER A 185 -1.40 3.77 16.83
C SER A 185 0.00 3.23 16.48
N CYS A 186 0.31 2.98 15.21
CA CYS A 186 1.60 2.44 14.79
C CYS A 186 2.67 3.55 14.78
N PRO A 187 3.71 3.47 15.64
CA PRO A 187 4.74 4.51 15.70
C PRO A 187 5.48 4.72 14.37
N LYS A 188 5.68 3.64 13.60
CA LYS A 188 6.32 3.68 12.27
C LYS A 188 5.49 4.40 11.22
N MET A 189 4.21 4.63 11.46
CA MET A 189 3.30 5.34 10.55
C MET A 189 2.94 6.74 11.03
N ARG A 190 3.09 7.03 12.33
CA ARG A 190 2.65 8.29 12.94
C ARG A 190 3.30 9.53 12.31
N TYR A 191 4.54 9.43 11.87
CA TYR A 191 5.22 10.53 11.15
C TYR A 191 4.53 10.87 9.82
N LYS A 192 3.86 9.90 9.18
CA LYS A 192 3.16 10.14 7.92
C LYS A 192 2.03 11.13 8.14
N GLY A 193 1.38 11.13 9.31
CA GLY A 193 0.33 12.07 9.71
C GLY A 193 0.79 13.54 9.92
N THR A 194 2.08 13.86 9.77
CA THR A 194 2.59 15.23 9.99
C THR A 194 2.69 16.08 8.72
N PHE A 195 2.58 15.48 7.53
CA PHE A 195 2.57 16.21 6.25
C PHE A 195 1.22 16.90 6.03
N ARG A 196 1.12 17.97 5.24
CA ARG A 196 -0.17 18.65 5.00
C ARG A 196 -0.29 19.13 3.55
N PRO A 197 -1.52 19.17 2.99
CA PRO A 197 -2.76 18.63 3.56
C PRO A 197 -2.80 17.08 3.52
N GLN A 198 -3.63 16.46 4.37
CA GLN A 198 -3.80 15.01 4.41
C GLN A 198 -5.25 14.61 4.58
N TYR A 199 -5.62 13.53 3.89
CA TYR A 199 -6.95 12.96 3.92
C TYR A 199 -6.86 11.46 4.23
N ILE A 200 -7.88 10.93 4.91
CA ILE A 200 -8.05 9.50 5.20
C ILE A 200 -9.46 9.09 4.77
N GLN A 201 -9.61 7.86 4.29
CA GLN A 201 -10.91 7.30 3.96
C GLN A 201 -11.58 6.78 5.22
N ASP A 202 -12.83 7.16 5.43
CA ASP A 202 -13.67 6.54 6.44
C ASP A 202 -13.90 5.05 6.09
N PRO A 203 -13.67 4.12 7.03
CA PRO A 203 -13.78 2.68 6.77
C PRO A 203 -15.23 2.20 6.53
N GLU A 204 -16.24 2.98 6.89
CA GLU A 204 -17.66 2.60 6.74
C GLU A 204 -18.34 3.38 5.63
N THR A 205 -18.12 4.69 5.55
CA THR A 205 -18.77 5.54 4.54
C THR A 205 -18.01 5.56 3.22
N PHE A 206 -16.73 5.15 3.24
CA PHE A 206 -15.79 5.27 2.12
C PHE A 206 -15.57 6.72 1.66
N GLU A 207 -15.99 7.71 2.45
CA GLU A 207 -15.77 9.12 2.17
C GLU A 207 -14.42 9.61 2.66
N TRP A 208 -13.86 10.61 1.97
CA TRP A 208 -12.56 11.21 2.29
C TRP A 208 -12.73 12.38 3.24
N HIS A 209 -11.99 12.34 4.35
CA HIS A 209 -12.01 13.42 5.34
C HIS A 209 -10.60 13.83 5.72
N SER A 210 -10.45 15.07 6.19
CA SER A 210 -9.17 15.55 6.71
C SER A 210 -8.70 14.65 7.86
N LEU A 211 -7.45 14.19 7.76
CA LEU A 211 -6.84 13.40 8.83
C LEU A 211 -6.63 14.26 10.08
N ASP A 212 -6.17 15.51 9.95
CA ASP A 212 -5.96 16.42 11.09
C ASP A 212 -7.23 16.87 11.77
N GLU A 213 -8.19 17.35 11.01
CA GLU A 213 -9.32 18.10 11.56
C GLU A 213 -10.40 17.16 12.07
N VAL A 214 -10.56 15.99 11.42
CA VAL A 214 -11.67 15.08 11.68
C VAL A 214 -11.19 13.81 12.40
N PHE A 215 -10.22 13.08 11.82
CA PHE A 215 -9.89 11.73 12.29
C PHE A 215 -8.87 11.69 13.43
N ALA A 216 -7.75 12.42 13.35
CA ALA A 216 -6.66 12.35 14.31
C ALA A 216 -7.09 12.67 15.76
N PRO A 217 -7.89 13.72 16.05
CA PRO A 217 -8.32 14.00 17.42
C PRO A 217 -9.18 12.87 18.02
N LYS A 218 -9.87 12.12 17.16
CA LYS A 218 -10.63 10.94 17.55
C LYS A 218 -9.69 9.75 17.76
N LEU A 219 -8.86 9.43 16.77
CA LEU A 219 -7.94 8.29 16.79
C LEU A 219 -6.84 8.39 17.85
N ASP A 220 -6.55 9.59 18.37
CA ASP A 220 -5.68 9.78 19.54
C ASP A 220 -6.27 9.15 20.82
N ASN A 221 -7.60 9.00 20.89
CA ASN A 221 -8.32 8.54 22.08
C ASN A 221 -9.01 7.17 21.92
N GLN A 222 -9.12 6.66 20.68
CA GLN A 222 -9.76 5.38 20.37
C GLN A 222 -9.10 4.75 19.15
N ARG A 223 -9.04 3.43 19.08
CA ARG A 223 -8.38 2.72 17.96
C ARG A 223 -9.15 2.79 16.65
N TYR A 224 -10.48 2.94 16.73
CA TYR A 224 -11.39 2.92 15.60
C TYR A 224 -12.29 4.16 15.62
N PHE A 225 -12.54 4.73 14.44
CA PHE A 225 -13.46 5.85 14.28
C PHE A 225 -14.05 5.83 12.87
N SER A 226 -15.37 5.97 12.80
CA SER A 226 -16.12 6.30 11.58
C SER A 226 -17.13 7.40 11.89
N ILE A 227 -17.39 8.26 10.91
CA ILE A 227 -18.40 9.32 10.95
C ILE A 227 -19.82 8.74 10.97
N ALA A 228 -20.03 7.53 10.44
CA ALA A 228 -21.33 6.85 10.49
C ALA A 228 -21.75 6.46 11.93
N GLY A 229 -20.82 6.52 12.90
CA GLY A 229 -21.12 6.43 14.33
C GLY A 229 -21.30 5.02 14.87
N GLN A 230 -20.93 3.97 14.12
CA GLN A 230 -20.87 2.62 14.67
C GLN A 230 -19.71 2.52 15.68
N GLN A 231 -20.06 2.20 16.92
CA GLN A 231 -19.09 1.84 17.94
C GLN A 231 -18.77 0.36 17.80
N VAL A 232 -17.58 0.04 17.29
CA VAL A 232 -17.01 -1.30 17.42
C VAL A 232 -16.41 -1.39 18.83
N PRO A 233 -16.72 -2.42 19.63
CA PRO A 233 -16.12 -2.60 20.95
C PRO A 233 -14.60 -2.64 20.87
N ASP A 234 -13.92 -1.88 21.73
CA ASP A 234 -12.45 -1.80 21.82
C ASP A 234 -11.89 -3.01 22.61
N VAL A 235 -12.26 -4.22 22.19
CA VAL A 235 -11.81 -5.48 22.80
C VAL A 235 -11.11 -6.32 21.74
N TYR A 236 -9.79 -6.16 21.69
CA TYR A 236 -8.88 -7.15 21.12
C TYR A 236 -8.03 -7.65 22.28
N GLU A 237 -8.44 -8.77 22.89
CA GLU A 237 -7.51 -9.60 23.65
C GLU A 237 -6.48 -10.17 22.66
N ASP A 238 -5.23 -10.41 23.09
CA ASP A 238 -4.22 -11.07 22.25
C ASP A 238 -4.81 -12.36 21.70
N ILE A 239 -5.13 -12.36 20.41
CA ILE A 239 -5.83 -13.46 19.76
C ILE A 239 -4.86 -14.63 19.68
N PRO A 240 -5.12 -15.75 20.39
CA PRO A 240 -4.30 -16.94 20.22
C PRO A 240 -4.62 -17.55 18.86
N ASP A 241 -3.58 -17.70 18.03
CA ASP A 241 -3.61 -18.45 16.76
C ASP A 241 -4.57 -17.86 15.71
N GLU A 242 -4.16 -16.78 15.04
CA GLU A 242 -4.90 -16.13 13.94
C GLU A 242 -5.31 -17.13 12.84
N ASP A 243 -4.51 -18.18 12.59
CA ASP A 243 -4.78 -19.20 11.59
C ASP A 243 -5.93 -20.16 11.97
N ALA A 244 -6.35 -20.16 13.23
CA ALA A 244 -7.44 -20.99 13.75
C ALA A 244 -8.80 -20.26 13.79
N MET A 245 -8.81 -18.94 13.61
CA MET A 245 -10.02 -18.11 13.72
C MET A 245 -10.68 -17.83 12.37
N SER A 246 -12.01 -17.74 12.38
CA SER A 246 -12.76 -17.33 11.20
C SER A 246 -12.79 -15.81 11.09
N LEU A 247 -12.75 -15.29 9.86
CA LEU A 247 -12.89 -13.85 9.57
C LEU A 247 -14.17 -13.25 10.18
N PHE A 248 -15.24 -14.05 10.30
CA PHE A 248 -16.51 -13.62 10.90
C PHE A 248 -16.42 -13.34 12.40
N ASP A 249 -15.45 -13.92 13.10
CA ASP A 249 -15.23 -13.74 14.52
C ASP A 249 -14.26 -12.56 14.80
N LEU A 250 -13.51 -12.12 13.79
CA LEU A 250 -12.62 -10.94 13.85
C LEU A 250 -13.37 -9.61 13.70
N HIS A 251 -14.64 -9.65 13.27
CA HIS A 251 -15.50 -8.48 13.07
C HIS A 251 -14.84 -7.36 12.25
N MET A 252 -14.10 -7.74 11.20
CA MET A 252 -13.40 -6.82 10.33
C MET A 252 -14.40 -5.85 9.65
N PRO A 253 -14.21 -4.51 9.78
CA PRO A 253 -15.04 -3.53 9.09
C PRO A 253 -15.11 -3.77 7.59
N GLY A 254 -16.30 -3.59 7.01
CA GLY A 254 -16.55 -3.81 5.58
C GLY A 254 -16.81 -5.28 5.18
N VAL A 255 -16.57 -6.25 6.06
CA VAL A 255 -16.90 -7.66 5.80
C VAL A 255 -18.35 -7.94 6.19
N LEU A 256 -19.09 -8.63 5.33
CA LEU A 256 -20.48 -9.04 5.64
C LEU A 256 -20.53 -9.96 6.86
N THR A 257 -21.47 -9.73 7.77
CA THR A 257 -21.79 -10.70 8.82
C THR A 257 -22.31 -12.01 8.21
N VAL A 258 -22.21 -13.13 8.95
CA VAL A 258 -22.76 -14.43 8.52
C VAL A 258 -24.24 -14.32 8.13
N GLN A 259 -25.02 -13.51 8.85
CA GLN A 259 -26.43 -13.31 8.57
C GLN A 259 -26.65 -12.54 7.26
N GLN A 260 -25.91 -11.44 7.06
CA GLN A 260 -25.96 -10.67 5.82
C GLN A 260 -25.55 -11.54 4.63
N LEU A 261 -24.41 -12.24 4.72
CA LEU A 261 -23.91 -13.13 3.68
C LEU A 261 -24.97 -14.17 3.26
N LYS A 262 -25.56 -14.88 4.22
CA LYS A 262 -26.60 -15.89 3.95
C LYS A 262 -27.85 -15.30 3.30
N SER A 263 -28.13 -14.02 3.52
CA SER A 263 -29.31 -13.34 2.96
C SER A 263 -29.06 -12.72 1.59
N THR A 264 -27.81 -12.43 1.23
CA THR A 264 -27.47 -11.67 0.01
C THR A 264 -26.66 -12.46 -1.00
N VAL A 265 -26.02 -13.56 -0.60
CA VAL A 265 -25.14 -14.36 -1.45
C VAL A 265 -25.56 -15.82 -1.43
N ASP A 266 -25.81 -16.36 -2.62
CA ASP A 266 -25.99 -17.79 -2.84
C ASP A 266 -24.63 -18.46 -2.99
N LEU A 267 -24.12 -19.03 -1.90
CA LEU A 267 -22.84 -19.74 -1.90
C LEU A 267 -22.93 -21.10 -2.58
N ASP A 268 -24.11 -21.73 -2.59
CA ASP A 268 -24.29 -23.11 -3.06
C ASP A 268 -24.08 -23.19 -4.58
N HIS A 269 -24.55 -22.17 -5.31
CA HIS A 269 -24.45 -22.09 -6.77
C HIS A 269 -23.34 -21.14 -7.26
N TRP A 270 -22.46 -20.69 -6.36
CA TRP A 270 -21.26 -19.97 -6.82
C TRP A 270 -20.32 -20.94 -7.54
N HIS A 271 -19.68 -20.50 -8.62
CA HIS A 271 -18.92 -21.40 -9.48
C HIS A 271 -17.47 -21.56 -8.98
N LEU A 272 -16.98 -22.80 -8.97
CA LEU A 272 -15.58 -23.16 -8.79
C LEU A 272 -14.98 -23.59 -10.14
N LEU A 273 -13.91 -22.92 -10.57
CA LEU A 273 -13.10 -23.32 -11.71
C LEU A 273 -11.96 -24.23 -11.25
N ILE A 274 -12.04 -25.51 -11.58
CA ILE A 274 -11.02 -26.51 -11.27
C ILE A 274 -10.68 -27.33 -12.52
N ARG A 275 -9.38 -27.36 -12.89
CA ARG A 275 -8.87 -28.08 -14.08
C ARG A 275 -9.64 -27.77 -15.38
N GLY A 276 -10.07 -26.52 -15.54
CA GLY A 276 -10.81 -26.06 -16.72
C GLY A 276 -12.30 -26.43 -16.73
N MET A 277 -12.82 -27.01 -15.65
CA MET A 277 -14.25 -27.30 -15.47
C MET A 277 -14.86 -26.33 -14.46
N LEU A 278 -16.05 -25.84 -14.77
CA LEU A 278 -16.89 -25.09 -13.84
C LEU A 278 -17.82 -26.07 -13.13
N VAL A 279 -17.82 -26.01 -11.80
CA VAL A 279 -18.65 -26.84 -10.92
C VAL A 279 -19.31 -25.93 -9.88
N GLU A 280 -20.52 -26.23 -9.46
CA GLU A 280 -21.18 -25.49 -8.38
C GLU A 280 -20.67 -25.96 -7.02
N MET A 281 -20.58 -25.07 -6.04
CA MET A 281 -20.04 -25.42 -4.72
C MET A 281 -20.86 -26.52 -4.02
N ILE A 282 -22.17 -26.58 -4.27
CA ILE A 282 -23.06 -27.61 -3.72
C ILE A 282 -22.68 -29.03 -4.14
N ASP A 283 -22.06 -29.19 -5.31
CA ASP A 283 -21.59 -30.48 -5.81
C ASP A 283 -20.32 -30.98 -5.09
N LEU A 284 -19.69 -30.13 -4.25
CA LEU A 284 -18.51 -30.51 -3.50
C LEU A 284 -18.84 -31.46 -2.35
N VAL A 285 -18.08 -32.54 -2.25
CA VAL A 285 -18.24 -33.54 -1.19
C VAL A 285 -18.09 -32.88 0.18
N GLY A 286 -19.13 -33.01 1.02
CA GLY A 286 -19.15 -32.46 2.38
C GLY A 286 -19.58 -31.00 2.48
N TRP A 287 -19.98 -30.35 1.37
CA TRP A 287 -20.40 -28.95 1.35
C TRP A 287 -21.60 -28.66 2.26
N GLU A 288 -22.65 -29.47 2.20
CA GLU A 288 -23.87 -29.27 3.00
C GLU A 288 -23.60 -29.35 4.50
N THR A 289 -22.74 -30.29 4.90
CA THR A 289 -22.39 -30.55 6.31
C THR A 289 -21.31 -29.64 6.86
N SER A 290 -20.63 -28.87 6.00
CA SER A 290 -19.55 -27.97 6.40
C SER A 290 -20.08 -26.68 7.03
N SER A 291 -19.31 -26.12 7.96
CA SER A 291 -19.62 -24.82 8.57
C SER A 291 -18.99 -23.67 7.76
N VAL A 292 -19.72 -22.56 7.66
CA VAL A 292 -19.20 -21.27 7.12
C VAL A 292 -18.22 -20.58 8.09
N LYS A 293 -18.20 -20.98 9.36
CA LYS A 293 -17.29 -20.46 10.39
C LYS A 293 -16.01 -21.28 10.57
N ASN A 294 -15.79 -22.31 9.74
CA ASN A 294 -14.56 -23.11 9.84
C ASN A 294 -13.55 -22.60 8.79
N PRO A 295 -12.53 -21.81 9.16
CA PRO A 295 -11.59 -21.20 8.21
C PRO A 295 -10.75 -22.24 7.45
N GLN A 296 -10.66 -23.48 7.97
CA GLN A 296 -9.91 -24.57 7.36
C GLN A 296 -10.76 -25.43 6.39
N ALA A 297 -12.08 -25.22 6.35
CA ALA A 297 -12.97 -25.93 5.43
C ALA A 297 -13.22 -25.09 4.17
N ILE A 298 -13.39 -25.76 3.02
CA ILE A 298 -13.66 -25.09 1.73
C ILE A 298 -14.85 -24.13 1.84
N LYS A 299 -15.92 -24.52 2.54
CA LYS A 299 -17.10 -23.66 2.74
C LYS A 299 -16.81 -22.43 3.59
N GLY A 300 -15.93 -22.52 4.59
CA GLY A 300 -15.52 -21.37 5.37
C GLY A 300 -14.67 -20.42 4.53
N ILE A 301 -13.65 -20.94 3.83
CA ILE A 301 -12.79 -20.14 2.93
C ILE A 301 -13.63 -19.40 1.89
N VAL A 302 -14.55 -20.10 1.22
CA VAL A 302 -15.44 -19.51 0.21
C VAL A 302 -16.41 -18.50 0.82
N ALA A 303 -16.94 -18.77 2.02
CA ALA A 303 -17.82 -17.83 2.72
C ALA A 303 -17.09 -16.54 3.11
N GLU A 304 -15.87 -16.63 3.64
CA GLU A 304 -15.04 -15.48 4.01
C GLU A 304 -14.64 -14.65 2.79
N LEU A 305 -14.30 -15.32 1.68
CA LEU A 305 -14.05 -14.67 0.40
C LEU A 305 -15.29 -13.93 -0.10
N ALA A 306 -16.46 -14.59 -0.13
CA ALA A 306 -17.71 -13.97 -0.55
C ALA A 306 -18.12 -12.79 0.34
N ALA A 307 -17.91 -12.91 1.65
CA ALA A 307 -18.22 -11.84 2.60
C ALA A 307 -17.34 -10.60 2.42
N THR A 308 -16.10 -10.80 1.95
CA THR A 308 -15.16 -9.71 1.65
C THR A 308 -15.43 -9.08 0.28
N LEU A 309 -15.82 -9.88 -0.72
CA LEU A 309 -16.09 -9.40 -2.07
C LEU A 309 -17.48 -8.73 -2.20
N GLY A 310 -18.46 -9.20 -1.44
CA GLY A 310 -19.84 -8.74 -1.51
C GLY A 310 -20.64 -9.33 -2.70
N PRO A 311 -21.98 -9.14 -2.70
CA PRO A 311 -22.89 -9.84 -3.60
C PRO A 311 -22.72 -9.47 -5.07
N GLU A 312 -22.40 -8.20 -5.37
CA GLU A 312 -22.26 -7.71 -6.75
C GLU A 312 -21.10 -8.39 -7.49
N VAL A 313 -19.96 -8.57 -6.81
CA VAL A 313 -18.78 -9.23 -7.38
C VAL A 313 -19.01 -10.74 -7.48
N VAL A 314 -19.59 -11.35 -6.43
CA VAL A 314 -19.84 -12.80 -6.40
C VAL A 314 -20.74 -13.24 -7.56
N LYS A 315 -21.81 -12.49 -7.86
CA LYS A 315 -22.84 -12.84 -8.84
C LYS A 315 -22.31 -13.23 -10.23
N ASN A 316 -21.25 -12.59 -10.71
CA ASN A 316 -20.71 -12.80 -12.06
C ASN A 316 -19.25 -13.30 -12.04
N SER A 317 -18.84 -13.98 -10.97
CA SER A 317 -17.48 -14.48 -10.80
C SER A 317 -17.43 -15.97 -10.55
N ALA A 318 -16.22 -16.52 -10.62
CA ALA A 318 -15.93 -17.90 -10.22
C ALA A 318 -14.68 -17.90 -9.33
N VAL A 319 -14.66 -18.78 -8.33
CA VAL A 319 -13.48 -19.04 -7.51
C VAL A 319 -12.52 -19.91 -8.31
N VAL A 320 -11.25 -19.51 -8.44
CA VAL A 320 -10.25 -20.30 -9.17
C VAL A 320 -9.36 -21.03 -8.19
N MET A 321 -9.29 -22.36 -8.32
CA MET A 321 -8.34 -23.17 -7.55
C MET A 321 -7.05 -23.32 -8.35
N PHE A 322 -6.02 -22.55 -7.97
CA PHE A 322 -4.68 -22.69 -8.55
C PHE A 322 -4.01 -23.97 -8.05
N GLN A 323 -3.56 -24.82 -8.95
CA GLN A 323 -2.66 -25.92 -8.58
C GLN A 323 -1.26 -25.35 -8.37
N SER A 324 -0.70 -25.56 -7.18
CA SER A 324 0.70 -25.27 -6.85
C SER A 324 1.67 -26.17 -7.61
#